data_AF-A0A944X3R0-F1
#
_entry.id   AF-A0A944X3R0-F1
#
_cell.length_a   1.000
_cell.length_b   1.000
_cell.length_c   1.000
_cell.angle_alpha   90.00
_cell.angle_beta   90.00
_cell.angle_gamma   90.00
#
_symmetry.space_group_name_H-M   'P 1'
#
loop_
_entity.id
_entity.type
_entity.pdbx_description
1 polymer ?
#
loop_
_entity_poly.entity_id
_entity_poly.type
_entity_poly.pdbx_seq_one_letter_code
_entity_poly.pdbx_strand_id
1 'polypeptide(L)'
;MSYLQKMIEVRAKEPRLGIVNIRNENSPYVSYSGNMKNCHLCSGSEYDEDCFYSFFLYNSKDTTDCAYTFDCTLCYDCLDCHGCYNTNYSQDCRNCTDCEYLFDCTGCNNCFCCVDQKRQQNMIFNKKVDPDTYEEEVEKLKDQYTHEELVQKLEDAKLSTPKRDVHQMENHECTGDYVYNSKCCVECYDVRKMEDCMYCQTCEELKDSMDMSNSYYKSELCYEVMSEMELYNCNFCVTCFYSNDLEYCDNVHNSHHCFGCFSMNHAEYCIFNEKVGSEEEWEKQVAEIKEQMKKDGEYGRHLPSTYKYEDSNATLFWPEPTPGLNEY
;
A
#
# COMPACT_ATOMS: atom_id res chain seq x y z
N MET A 1 10.36 25.69 26.76
CA MET A 1 9.33 25.42 25.74
C MET A 1 9.68 24.06 25.16
N SER A 2 8.73 23.13 25.14
CA SER A 2 8.90 21.79 24.57
C SER A 2 9.37 21.87 23.12
N TYR A 3 10.23 20.94 22.69
CA TYR A 3 10.64 20.89 21.28
C TYR A 3 9.51 20.36 20.39
N LEU A 4 8.67 19.46 20.90
CA LEU A 4 7.44 19.04 20.21
C LEU A 4 6.49 20.23 20.00
N GLN A 5 6.31 21.08 21.02
CA GLN A 5 5.49 22.28 20.88
C GLN A 5 6.07 23.22 19.81
N LYS A 6 7.40 23.38 19.78
CA LYS A 6 8.07 24.17 18.75
C LYS A 6 7.83 23.58 17.34
N MET A 7 7.93 22.27 17.18
CA MET A 7 7.63 21.58 15.91
C MET A 7 6.18 21.80 15.47
N ILE A 8 5.21 21.72 16.40
CA ILE A 8 3.79 22.00 16.12
C ILE A 8 3.62 23.43 15.59
N GLU A 9 4.29 24.41 16.21
CA GLU A 9 4.22 25.81 15.78
C GLU A 9 4.84 26.05 14.39
N VAL A 10 5.91 25.33 14.04
CA VAL A 10 6.50 25.39 12.70
C VAL A 10 5.55 24.74 11.71
N ARG A 11 5.12 23.50 11.96
CA ARG A 11 4.18 22.75 11.10
C ARG A 11 2.90 23.53 10.81
N ALA A 12 2.39 24.29 11.78
CA ALA A 12 1.17 25.09 11.61
C ALA A 12 1.34 26.33 10.71
N LYS A 13 2.58 26.80 10.48
CA LYS A 13 2.87 27.94 9.59
C LYS A 13 3.12 27.51 8.15
N GLU A 14 3.46 26.25 7.94
CA GLU A 14 3.83 25.73 6.63
C GLU A 14 2.62 25.23 5.84
N PRO A 15 2.62 25.42 4.51
CA PRO A 15 1.58 24.86 3.64
C PRO A 15 1.67 23.33 3.64
N ARG A 16 0.56 22.62 3.43
CA ARG A 16 0.54 21.16 3.34
C ARG A 16 -0.08 20.71 2.03
N LEU A 17 0.42 19.59 1.50
CA LEU A 17 -0.15 18.99 0.30
C LEU A 17 -1.57 18.51 0.61
N GLY A 18 -2.53 18.94 -0.21
CA GLY A 18 -3.92 18.50 -0.07
C GLY A 18 -4.16 17.10 -0.61
N ILE A 19 -3.61 16.79 -1.80
CA ILE A 19 -3.67 15.49 -2.46
C ILE A 19 -2.36 15.30 -3.22
N VAL A 20 -1.78 14.10 -3.12
CA VAL A 20 -0.58 13.72 -3.88
C VAL A 20 -0.99 13.14 -5.23
N ASN A 21 -0.70 13.86 -6.31
CA ASN A 21 -0.93 13.42 -7.69
C ASN A 21 0.28 13.82 -8.55
N ILE A 22 0.94 12.85 -9.19
CA ILE A 22 2.24 13.03 -9.83
C ILE A 22 2.14 12.65 -11.31
N ARG A 23 2.36 13.60 -12.23
CA ARG A 23 2.46 13.33 -13.68
C ARG A 23 1.27 12.58 -14.30
N ASN A 24 0.05 12.83 -13.83
CA ASN A 24 -1.15 12.22 -14.40
C ASN A 24 -1.60 12.98 -15.67
N GLU A 25 -2.04 12.24 -16.69
CA GLU A 25 -2.56 12.75 -17.95
C GLU A 25 -4.04 12.37 -18.09
N ASN A 26 -4.90 13.34 -18.40
CA ASN A 26 -6.34 13.11 -18.63
C ASN A 26 -7.02 12.25 -17.55
N SER A 27 -6.61 12.40 -16.29
CA SER A 27 -7.06 11.52 -15.20
C SER A 27 -7.72 12.30 -14.06
N PRO A 28 -9.00 12.69 -14.18
CA PRO A 28 -9.69 13.47 -13.16
C PRO A 28 -10.16 12.61 -11.98
N TYR A 29 -10.21 13.20 -10.79
CA TYR A 29 -10.66 12.56 -9.53
C TYR A 29 -9.82 11.38 -9.08
N VAL A 30 -8.54 11.37 -9.48
CA VAL A 30 -7.55 10.45 -8.92
C VAL A 30 -6.93 11.01 -7.65
N SER A 31 -6.53 10.14 -6.73
CA SER A 31 -5.88 10.52 -5.48
C SER A 31 -4.74 9.57 -5.14
N TYR A 32 -3.69 10.08 -4.47
CA TYR A 32 -2.49 9.29 -4.15
C TYR A 32 -1.99 8.51 -5.35
N SER A 33 -1.74 9.22 -6.45
CA SER A 33 -1.52 8.58 -7.74
C SER A 33 -0.36 9.14 -8.53
N GLY A 34 0.23 8.31 -9.38
CA GLY A 34 1.39 8.68 -10.19
C GLY A 34 1.33 8.10 -11.59
N ASN A 35 1.74 8.88 -12.60
CA ASN A 35 1.91 8.41 -13.98
C ASN A 35 0.66 7.79 -14.62
N MET A 36 -0.53 8.21 -14.16
CA MET A 36 -1.80 7.70 -14.66
C MET A 36 -2.14 8.31 -16.01
N LYS A 37 -2.82 7.57 -16.89
CA LYS A 37 -3.31 8.08 -18.18
C LYS A 37 -4.75 7.67 -18.42
N ASN A 38 -5.63 8.63 -18.75
CA ASN A 38 -7.05 8.40 -19.03
C ASN A 38 -7.82 7.69 -17.90
N CYS A 39 -7.41 7.88 -16.65
CA CYS A 39 -8.01 7.17 -15.51
C CYS A 39 -9.06 8.01 -14.77
N HIS A 40 -10.04 7.38 -14.13
CA HIS A 40 -11.08 8.11 -13.41
C HIS A 40 -11.46 7.46 -12.09
N LEU A 41 -11.53 8.27 -11.04
CA LEU A 41 -11.91 7.82 -9.70
C LEU A 41 -11.02 6.65 -9.21
N CYS A 42 -9.73 6.70 -9.55
CA CYS A 42 -8.74 5.74 -9.08
C CYS A 42 -7.97 6.30 -7.87
N SER A 43 -7.70 5.47 -6.86
CA SER A 43 -6.96 5.91 -5.67
C SER A 43 -5.85 4.95 -5.27
N GLY A 44 -4.70 5.49 -4.85
CA GLY A 44 -3.55 4.68 -4.43
C GLY A 44 -2.89 3.94 -5.60
N SER A 45 -2.85 4.56 -6.77
CA SER A 45 -2.57 3.88 -8.04
C SER A 45 -1.39 4.48 -8.80
N GLU A 46 -0.62 3.65 -9.51
CA GLU A 46 0.51 4.13 -10.29
C GLU A 46 0.67 3.44 -11.65
N TYR A 47 1.04 4.20 -12.68
CA TYR A 47 1.34 3.70 -14.02
C TYR A 47 0.16 3.04 -14.75
N ASP A 48 -1.07 3.34 -14.37
CA ASP A 48 -2.24 2.75 -15.02
C ASP A 48 -2.72 3.56 -16.23
N GLU A 49 -3.27 2.86 -17.23
CA GLU A 49 -3.83 3.45 -18.45
C GLU A 49 -5.28 3.00 -18.65
N ASP A 50 -6.19 3.92 -18.99
CA ASP A 50 -7.60 3.60 -19.30
C ASP A 50 -8.30 2.79 -18.17
N CYS A 51 -8.08 3.20 -16.91
CA CYS A 51 -8.63 2.52 -15.73
C CYS A 51 -9.66 3.36 -14.95
N PHE A 52 -10.72 2.73 -14.44
CA PHE A 52 -11.88 3.43 -13.87
C PHE A 52 -12.36 2.82 -12.54
N TYR A 53 -12.81 3.68 -11.62
CA TYR A 53 -13.51 3.28 -10.39
C TYR A 53 -12.75 2.24 -9.54
N SER A 54 -11.44 2.40 -9.44
CA SER A 54 -10.55 1.36 -8.92
C SER A 54 -9.67 1.83 -7.76
N PHE A 55 -9.12 0.88 -7.01
CA PHE A 55 -8.32 1.15 -5.82
C PHE A 55 -7.06 0.29 -5.81
N PHE A 56 -5.89 0.88 -5.57
CA PHE A 56 -4.62 0.13 -5.56
C PHE A 56 -4.40 -0.68 -6.84
N LEU A 57 -4.38 0.04 -7.96
CA LEU A 57 -3.92 -0.48 -9.24
C LEU A 57 -2.47 -0.10 -9.48
N TYR A 58 -1.70 -1.02 -10.06
CA TYR A 58 -0.36 -0.70 -10.53
C TYR A 58 -0.13 -1.32 -11.90
N ASN A 59 0.39 -0.51 -12.82
CA ASN A 59 0.77 -0.92 -14.18
C ASN A 59 -0.35 -1.71 -14.90
N SER A 60 -1.61 -1.35 -14.62
CA SER A 60 -2.79 -1.99 -15.18
C SER A 60 -3.39 -1.17 -16.32
N LYS A 61 -4.11 -1.86 -17.20
CA LYS A 61 -4.65 -1.26 -18.41
C LYS A 61 -6.07 -1.71 -18.70
N ASP A 62 -6.90 -0.81 -19.23
CA ASP A 62 -8.27 -1.15 -19.68
C ASP A 62 -9.07 -1.89 -18.59
N THR A 63 -9.00 -1.41 -17.34
CA THR A 63 -9.53 -2.12 -16.15
C THR A 63 -10.58 -1.27 -15.43
N THR A 64 -11.63 -1.89 -14.88
CA THR A 64 -12.72 -1.15 -14.23
C THR A 64 -13.26 -1.87 -13.00
N ASP A 65 -13.66 -1.11 -11.98
CA ASP A 65 -14.23 -1.61 -10.72
C ASP A 65 -13.30 -2.62 -10.02
N CYS A 66 -11.98 -2.41 -10.06
CA CYS A 66 -11.01 -3.35 -9.50
C CYS A 66 -10.33 -2.80 -8.24
N ALA A 67 -9.98 -3.70 -7.32
CA ALA A 67 -9.23 -3.37 -6.11
C ALA A 67 -8.01 -4.29 -5.96
N TYR A 68 -6.87 -3.73 -5.53
CA TYR A 68 -5.62 -4.48 -5.34
C TYR A 68 -5.24 -5.30 -6.58
N THR A 69 -5.29 -4.68 -7.76
CA THR A 69 -5.13 -5.39 -9.02
C THR A 69 -3.91 -4.86 -9.76
N PHE A 70 -2.95 -5.74 -10.05
CA PHE A 70 -1.59 -5.38 -10.45
C PHE A 70 -1.24 -6.05 -11.78
N ASP A 71 -0.59 -5.33 -12.70
CA ASP A 71 -0.16 -5.83 -14.01
C ASP A 71 -1.30 -6.52 -14.79
N CYS A 72 -2.53 -6.03 -14.66
CA CYS A 72 -3.70 -6.63 -15.28
C CYS A 72 -4.17 -5.85 -16.51
N THR A 73 -4.82 -6.54 -17.45
CA THR A 73 -5.34 -5.93 -18.67
C THR A 73 -6.73 -6.47 -19.00
N LEU A 74 -7.65 -5.59 -19.38
CA LEU A 74 -9.04 -5.96 -19.74
C LEU A 74 -9.78 -6.68 -18.60
N CYS A 75 -9.61 -6.21 -17.36
CA CYS A 75 -10.24 -6.84 -16.19
C CYS A 75 -11.41 -6.01 -15.66
N TYR A 76 -12.45 -6.68 -15.19
CA TYR A 76 -13.64 -6.06 -14.62
C TYR A 76 -14.00 -6.70 -13.28
N ASP A 77 -14.31 -5.89 -12.28
CA ASP A 77 -14.79 -6.34 -10.96
C ASP A 77 -13.88 -7.41 -10.34
N CYS A 78 -12.60 -7.06 -10.18
CA CYS A 78 -11.58 -7.95 -9.65
C CYS A 78 -11.04 -7.48 -8.30
N LEU A 79 -10.69 -8.43 -7.43
CA LEU A 79 -10.10 -8.17 -6.12
C LEU A 79 -8.84 -9.02 -5.93
N ASP A 80 -7.70 -8.40 -5.62
CA ASP A 80 -6.43 -9.10 -5.40
C ASP A 80 -6.00 -9.98 -6.60
N CYS A 81 -5.97 -9.38 -7.79
CA CYS A 81 -5.61 -10.04 -9.05
C CYS A 81 -4.24 -9.56 -9.56
N HIS A 82 -3.36 -10.48 -9.98
CA HIS A 82 -2.00 -10.14 -10.40
C HIS A 82 -1.65 -10.78 -11.75
N GLY A 83 -1.23 -9.98 -12.74
CA GLY A 83 -0.80 -10.50 -14.04
C GLY A 83 -1.92 -11.16 -14.85
N CYS A 84 -3.18 -10.78 -14.63
CA CYS A 84 -4.34 -11.36 -15.29
C CYS A 84 -4.69 -10.61 -16.59
N TYR A 85 -5.19 -11.35 -17.58
CA TYR A 85 -5.65 -10.80 -18.86
C TYR A 85 -7.08 -11.23 -19.12
N ASN A 86 -7.97 -10.30 -19.49
CA ASN A 86 -9.37 -10.60 -19.80
C ASN A 86 -10.03 -11.50 -18.72
N THR A 87 -9.86 -11.09 -17.46
CA THR A 87 -10.35 -11.84 -16.29
C THR A 87 -11.36 -10.99 -15.53
N ASN A 88 -12.55 -11.52 -15.28
CA ASN A 88 -13.67 -10.74 -14.73
C ASN A 88 -14.30 -11.39 -13.49
N TYR A 89 -14.87 -10.59 -12.59
CA TYR A 89 -15.61 -11.04 -11.40
C TYR A 89 -14.80 -12.00 -10.52
N SER A 90 -13.50 -11.74 -10.39
CA SER A 90 -12.54 -12.73 -9.88
C SER A 90 -11.76 -12.19 -8.69
N GLN A 91 -11.43 -13.09 -7.78
CA GLN A 91 -10.76 -12.76 -6.54
C GLN A 91 -9.53 -13.65 -6.30
N ASP A 92 -8.46 -13.10 -5.74
CA ASP A 92 -7.24 -13.81 -5.32
C ASP A 92 -6.60 -14.60 -6.49
N CYS A 93 -6.57 -14.01 -7.69
CA CYS A 93 -6.13 -14.70 -8.90
C CYS A 93 -4.76 -14.23 -9.40
N ARG A 94 -3.97 -15.14 -9.95
CA ARG A 94 -2.62 -14.82 -10.45
C ARG A 94 -2.36 -15.44 -11.80
N ASN A 95 -1.92 -14.65 -12.79
CA ASN A 95 -1.57 -15.09 -14.13
C ASN A 95 -2.71 -15.87 -14.81
N CYS A 96 -3.95 -15.42 -14.64
CA CYS A 96 -5.11 -16.02 -15.30
C CYS A 96 -5.42 -15.30 -16.61
N THR A 97 -5.98 -16.01 -17.58
CA THR A 97 -6.24 -15.49 -18.92
C THR A 97 -7.59 -15.97 -19.42
N ASP A 98 -8.43 -15.07 -19.92
CA ASP A 98 -9.75 -15.40 -20.48
C ASP A 98 -10.60 -16.20 -19.48
N CYS A 99 -10.82 -15.61 -18.30
CA CYS A 99 -11.46 -16.29 -17.17
C CYS A 99 -12.56 -15.44 -16.54
N GLU A 100 -13.56 -16.07 -15.95
CA GLU A 100 -14.64 -15.35 -15.26
C GLU A 100 -15.06 -16.08 -13.99
N TYR A 101 -15.41 -15.32 -12.94
CA TYR A 101 -15.86 -15.86 -11.67
C TYR A 101 -14.84 -16.82 -11.05
N LEU A 102 -13.60 -16.38 -10.85
CA LEU A 102 -12.56 -17.18 -10.23
C LEU A 102 -12.32 -16.82 -8.76
N PHE A 103 -11.83 -17.79 -7.99
CA PHE A 103 -11.35 -17.59 -6.63
C PHE A 103 -10.09 -18.42 -6.34
N ASP A 104 -9.03 -17.81 -5.79
CA ASP A 104 -7.75 -18.47 -5.46
C ASP A 104 -7.18 -19.30 -6.63
N CYS A 105 -7.22 -18.76 -7.85
CA CYS A 105 -6.76 -19.46 -9.05
C CYS A 105 -5.41 -18.93 -9.54
N THR A 106 -4.50 -19.82 -9.92
CA THR A 106 -3.16 -19.45 -10.42
C THR A 106 -2.84 -20.11 -11.74
N GLY A 107 -2.51 -19.31 -12.76
CA GLY A 107 -2.06 -19.80 -14.06
C GLY A 107 -3.17 -20.46 -14.88
N CYS A 108 -4.43 -20.07 -14.68
CA CYS A 108 -5.57 -20.68 -15.34
C CYS A 108 -5.91 -19.99 -16.66
N ASN A 109 -6.41 -20.76 -17.63
CA ASN A 109 -6.82 -20.24 -18.94
C ASN A 109 -8.21 -20.77 -19.29
N ASN A 110 -9.12 -19.96 -19.82
CA ASN A 110 -10.47 -20.42 -20.18
C ASN A 110 -11.13 -21.16 -19.01
N CYS A 111 -11.28 -20.47 -17.87
CA CYS A 111 -11.92 -21.05 -16.69
C CYS A 111 -13.10 -20.19 -16.24
N PHE A 112 -14.22 -20.85 -15.92
CA PHE A 112 -15.48 -20.22 -15.55
C PHE A 112 -16.01 -20.77 -14.23
N CYS A 113 -16.33 -19.91 -13.26
CA CYS A 113 -16.82 -20.31 -11.93
C CYS A 113 -15.93 -21.35 -11.25
N CYS A 114 -14.61 -21.12 -11.20
CA CYS A 114 -13.65 -22.07 -10.64
C CYS A 114 -12.97 -21.54 -9.38
N VAL A 115 -12.65 -22.44 -8.45
CA VAL A 115 -12.05 -22.15 -7.16
C VAL A 115 -10.83 -23.04 -6.90
N ASP A 116 -9.75 -22.49 -6.34
CA ASP A 116 -8.50 -23.19 -5.98
C ASP A 116 -7.92 -24.04 -7.14
N GLN A 117 -7.84 -23.45 -8.34
CA GLN A 117 -7.27 -24.12 -9.51
C GLN A 117 -5.86 -23.64 -9.81
N LYS A 118 -4.97 -24.58 -10.14
CA LYS A 118 -3.58 -24.30 -10.49
C LYS A 118 -3.24 -24.87 -11.85
N ARG A 119 -2.84 -23.99 -12.78
CA ARG A 119 -2.39 -24.34 -14.14
C ARG A 119 -3.40 -25.19 -14.90
N GLN A 120 -4.69 -24.89 -14.72
CA GLN A 120 -5.78 -25.59 -15.40
C GLN A 120 -6.27 -24.80 -16.59
N GLN A 121 -6.94 -25.51 -17.50
CA GLN A 121 -7.52 -24.91 -18.69
C GLN A 121 -8.84 -25.56 -19.10
N ASN A 122 -9.74 -24.77 -19.67
CA ASN A 122 -11.07 -25.20 -20.13
C ASN A 122 -11.83 -25.88 -18.98
N MET A 123 -12.05 -25.11 -17.91
CA MET A 123 -12.72 -25.59 -16.70
C MET A 123 -14.02 -24.82 -16.49
N ILE A 124 -15.07 -25.54 -16.11
CA ILE A 124 -16.35 -24.96 -15.71
C ILE A 124 -16.75 -25.61 -14.39
N PHE A 125 -17.01 -24.81 -13.34
CA PHE A 125 -17.34 -25.32 -11.99
C PHE A 125 -16.35 -26.38 -11.47
N ASN A 126 -15.04 -26.09 -11.57
CA ASN A 126 -13.93 -27.00 -11.22
C ASN A 126 -13.91 -28.33 -12.00
N LYS A 127 -14.60 -28.43 -13.12
CA LYS A 127 -14.60 -29.63 -13.97
C LYS A 127 -14.03 -29.30 -15.34
N LYS A 128 -13.17 -30.19 -15.82
CA LYS A 128 -12.60 -30.07 -17.15
C LYS A 128 -13.67 -30.35 -18.20
N VAL A 129 -13.77 -29.47 -19.18
CA VAL A 129 -14.66 -29.60 -20.33
C VAL A 129 -13.84 -29.72 -21.61
N ASP A 130 -14.52 -30.06 -22.70
CA ASP A 130 -13.90 -30.14 -24.02
C ASP A 130 -13.53 -28.72 -24.49
N PRO A 131 -12.27 -28.45 -24.88
CA PRO A 131 -11.89 -27.15 -25.41
C PRO A 131 -12.73 -26.71 -26.62
N ASP A 132 -13.18 -27.67 -27.45
CA ASP A 132 -13.95 -27.36 -28.66
C ASP A 132 -15.39 -26.92 -28.35
N THR A 133 -15.90 -27.22 -27.14
CA THR A 133 -17.27 -26.84 -26.69
C THR A 133 -17.29 -25.78 -25.60
N TYR A 134 -16.13 -25.41 -25.04
CA TYR A 134 -16.02 -24.52 -23.89
C TYR A 134 -16.77 -23.20 -24.07
N GLU A 135 -16.53 -22.48 -25.17
CA GLU A 135 -17.17 -21.19 -25.42
C GLU A 135 -18.70 -21.32 -25.50
N GLU A 136 -19.20 -22.36 -26.20
CA GLU A 136 -20.63 -22.61 -26.32
C GLU A 136 -21.27 -22.95 -24.96
N GLU A 137 -20.56 -23.70 -24.11
CA GLU A 137 -21.03 -24.04 -22.76
C GLU A 137 -21.06 -22.83 -21.84
N VAL A 138 -20.05 -21.96 -21.88
CA VAL A 138 -20.01 -20.73 -21.10
C VAL A 138 -21.12 -19.77 -21.51
N GLU A 139 -21.34 -19.55 -22.81
CA GLU A 139 -22.42 -18.66 -23.28
C GLU A 139 -23.80 -19.19 -22.87
N LYS A 140 -24.03 -20.51 -22.93
CA LYS A 140 -25.26 -21.12 -22.39
C LYS A 140 -25.45 -20.86 -20.91
N LEU A 141 -24.37 -20.89 -20.12
CA LEU A 141 -24.43 -20.60 -18.68
C LEU A 141 -24.73 -19.14 -18.41
N LYS A 142 -24.16 -18.21 -19.18
CA LYS A 142 -24.45 -16.77 -19.09
C LYS A 142 -25.87 -16.43 -19.50
N ASP A 143 -26.44 -17.15 -20.47
CA ASP A 143 -27.85 -17.02 -20.84
C ASP A 143 -28.78 -17.63 -19.77
N GLN A 144 -28.32 -18.69 -19.10
CA GLN A 144 -29.11 -19.42 -18.11
C GLN A 144 -29.15 -18.73 -16.74
N TYR A 145 -28.06 -18.10 -16.32
CA TYR A 145 -27.88 -17.54 -14.98
C TYR A 145 -27.66 -16.03 -15.04
N THR A 146 -28.25 -15.30 -14.09
CA THR A 146 -27.89 -13.90 -13.90
C THR A 146 -26.49 -13.76 -13.31
N HIS A 147 -25.92 -12.56 -13.40
CA HIS A 147 -24.65 -12.25 -12.74
C HIS A 147 -24.70 -12.57 -11.23
N GLU A 148 -25.75 -12.17 -10.53
CA GLU A 148 -25.91 -12.43 -9.09
C GLU A 148 -25.98 -13.92 -8.77
N GLU A 149 -26.61 -14.73 -9.65
CA GLU A 149 -26.65 -16.18 -9.49
C GLU A 149 -25.28 -16.83 -9.71
N LEU A 150 -24.46 -16.29 -10.63
CA LEU A 150 -23.09 -16.75 -10.86
C LEU A 150 -22.16 -16.37 -9.70
N VAL A 151 -22.30 -15.16 -9.16
CA VAL A 151 -21.61 -14.74 -7.92
C VAL A 151 -22.00 -15.67 -6.77
N GLN A 152 -23.29 -15.96 -6.58
CA GLN A 152 -23.72 -16.86 -5.52
C GLN A 152 -23.15 -18.28 -5.70
N LYS A 153 -23.10 -18.79 -6.95
CA LYS A 153 -22.45 -20.09 -7.22
C LYS A 153 -20.97 -20.09 -6.89
N LEU A 154 -20.27 -18.98 -7.16
CA LEU A 154 -18.87 -18.83 -6.78
C LEU A 154 -18.73 -18.86 -5.25
N GLU A 155 -19.54 -18.08 -4.51
CA GLU A 155 -19.55 -18.06 -3.04
C GLU A 155 -19.82 -19.45 -2.44
N ASP A 156 -20.80 -20.18 -2.97
CA ASP A 156 -21.08 -21.55 -2.55
C ASP A 156 -19.87 -22.48 -2.79
N ALA A 157 -19.17 -22.30 -3.92
CA ALA A 157 -17.95 -23.05 -4.23
C ALA A 157 -16.80 -22.69 -3.27
N LYS A 158 -16.64 -21.41 -2.89
CA LYS A 158 -15.66 -20.95 -1.90
C LYS A 158 -15.86 -21.65 -0.54
N LEU A 159 -17.11 -21.85 -0.11
CA LEU A 159 -17.43 -22.52 1.15
C LEU A 159 -17.12 -24.02 1.14
N SER A 160 -17.14 -24.64 -0.04
CA SER A 160 -16.88 -26.07 -0.20
C SER A 160 -15.38 -26.42 -0.29
N THR A 161 -14.52 -25.41 -0.39
CA THR A 161 -13.08 -25.58 -0.62
C THR A 161 -12.29 -25.21 0.64
N PRO A 162 -11.32 -26.04 1.07
CA PRO A 162 -10.44 -25.69 2.18
C PRO A 162 -9.71 -24.36 1.92
N LYS A 163 -9.68 -23.49 2.92
CA LYS A 163 -8.96 -22.21 2.85
C LYS A 163 -7.64 -22.31 3.60
N ARG A 164 -6.66 -21.52 3.16
CA ARG A 164 -5.40 -21.38 3.91
C ARG A 164 -5.68 -20.60 5.19
N ASP A 165 -5.01 -20.99 6.26
CA ASP A 165 -5.00 -20.23 7.52
C ASP A 165 -4.10 -19.00 7.38
N VAL A 166 -2.97 -19.15 6.69
CA VAL A 166 -2.04 -18.07 6.33
C VAL A 166 -1.45 -18.26 4.94
N HIS A 167 -1.11 -17.14 4.30
CA HIS A 167 -0.55 -16.96 2.98
C HIS A 167 0.93 -16.58 3.10
N GLN A 168 1.76 -17.60 3.33
CA GLN A 168 3.20 -17.41 3.45
C GLN A 168 3.97 -18.22 2.40
N MET A 169 5.05 -17.65 1.87
CA MET A 169 5.92 -18.34 0.90
C MET A 169 7.37 -17.87 1.04
N GLU A 170 8.31 -18.82 1.05
CA GLU A 170 9.75 -18.52 1.01
C GLU A 170 10.24 -17.61 2.16
N ASN A 171 9.73 -17.82 3.37
CA ASN A 171 10.08 -17.03 4.54
C ASN A 171 11.00 -17.77 5.54
N HIS A 172 11.71 -17.02 6.37
CA HIS A 172 12.50 -17.54 7.50
C HIS A 172 12.19 -16.75 8.78
N GLU A 173 11.66 -17.42 9.81
CA GLU A 173 11.36 -16.78 11.11
C GLU A 173 10.39 -15.59 11.00
N CYS A 174 9.27 -15.77 10.29
CA CYS A 174 8.24 -14.73 10.13
C CYS A 174 6.90 -15.09 10.77
N THR A 175 6.15 -14.09 11.26
CA THR A 175 4.75 -14.20 11.68
C THR A 175 3.86 -13.17 10.97
N GLY A 176 2.54 -13.40 10.97
CA GLY A 176 1.54 -12.62 10.24
C GLY A 176 1.01 -13.34 8.99
N ASP A 177 0.37 -12.60 8.09
CA ASP A 177 -0.29 -13.13 6.89
C ASP A 177 0.14 -12.38 5.61
N TYR A 178 0.01 -13.01 4.44
CA TYR A 178 0.48 -12.46 3.15
C TYR A 178 1.97 -12.02 3.19
N VAL A 179 2.82 -12.84 3.80
CA VAL A 179 4.27 -12.61 3.92
C VAL A 179 5.02 -13.42 2.87
N TYR A 180 5.85 -12.78 2.06
CA TYR A 180 6.59 -13.47 0.99
C TYR A 180 8.07 -13.11 0.97
N ASN A 181 8.96 -14.08 0.73
CA ASN A 181 10.39 -13.87 0.51
C ASN A 181 11.10 -13.09 1.65
N SER A 182 10.66 -13.24 2.89
CA SER A 182 11.09 -12.39 4.01
C SER A 182 11.80 -13.15 5.13
N LYS A 183 12.58 -12.44 5.95
CA LYS A 183 13.38 -13.01 7.05
C LYS A 183 13.21 -12.20 8.34
N CYS A 184 13.06 -12.88 9.47
CA CYS A 184 12.98 -12.26 10.81
C CYS A 184 11.89 -11.17 10.93
N CYS A 185 10.72 -11.39 10.33
CA CYS A 185 9.63 -10.42 10.33
C CYS A 185 8.54 -10.77 11.36
N VAL A 186 8.24 -9.88 12.31
CA VAL A 186 7.28 -10.20 13.39
C VAL A 186 6.00 -9.40 13.23
N GLU A 187 4.86 -10.10 13.18
CA GLU A 187 3.50 -9.51 13.06
C GLU A 187 3.37 -8.59 11.85
N CYS A 188 3.79 -9.08 10.67
CA CYS A 188 3.73 -8.30 9.43
C CYS A 188 2.62 -8.81 8.50
N TYR A 189 1.93 -7.90 7.81
CA TYR A 189 0.76 -8.20 6.99
C TYR A 189 0.90 -7.57 5.60
N ASP A 190 0.65 -8.35 4.54
CA ASP A 190 0.78 -7.88 3.15
C ASP A 190 2.20 -7.36 2.83
N VAL A 191 3.22 -8.17 3.12
CA VAL A 191 4.62 -7.75 2.99
C VAL A 191 5.46 -8.67 2.09
N ARG A 192 6.49 -8.08 1.46
CA ARG A 192 7.37 -8.80 0.54
C ARG A 192 8.84 -8.39 0.70
N LYS A 193 9.74 -9.38 0.64
CA LYS A 193 11.20 -9.21 0.60
C LYS A 193 11.77 -8.38 1.75
N MET A 194 11.22 -8.53 2.95
CA MET A 194 11.66 -7.80 4.12
C MET A 194 12.67 -8.59 4.96
N GLU A 195 13.56 -7.89 5.65
CA GLU A 195 14.50 -8.46 6.63
C GLU A 195 14.37 -7.68 7.95
N ASP A 196 14.56 -8.34 9.10
CA ASP A 196 14.68 -7.74 10.43
C ASP A 196 13.66 -6.60 10.75
N CYS A 197 12.39 -6.82 10.40
CA CYS A 197 11.29 -5.86 10.55
C CYS A 197 10.20 -6.33 11.52
N MET A 198 9.45 -5.41 12.11
CA MET A 198 8.33 -5.75 13.01
C MET A 198 7.13 -4.85 12.73
N TYR A 199 5.92 -5.39 12.96
CA TYR A 199 4.63 -4.69 12.97
C TYR A 199 4.22 -3.98 11.67
N CYS A 200 4.90 -4.25 10.55
CA CYS A 200 4.67 -3.58 9.28
C CYS A 200 3.42 -4.08 8.53
N GLN A 201 2.77 -3.17 7.81
CA GLN A 201 1.63 -3.48 6.95
C GLN A 201 1.78 -2.85 5.55
N THR A 202 1.53 -3.63 4.50
CA THR A 202 1.55 -3.16 3.10
C THR A 202 2.92 -2.55 2.71
N CYS A 203 3.99 -3.33 2.87
CA CYS A 203 5.37 -2.88 2.64
C CYS A 203 6.14 -3.82 1.71
N GLU A 204 7.02 -3.26 0.88
CA GLU A 204 7.95 -4.04 0.05
C GLU A 204 9.41 -3.54 0.20
N GLU A 205 10.33 -4.48 0.43
CA GLU A 205 11.79 -4.27 0.50
C GLU A 205 12.26 -3.31 1.62
N LEU A 206 11.86 -3.55 2.88
CA LEU A 206 12.42 -2.94 4.10
C LEU A 206 13.40 -3.91 4.80
N LYS A 207 14.39 -3.41 5.54
CA LYS A 207 15.44 -4.27 6.14
C LYS A 207 15.73 -4.08 7.64
N ASP A 208 15.51 -2.92 8.22
CA ASP A 208 15.78 -2.72 9.66
C ASP A 208 14.77 -1.68 10.15
N SER A 209 13.54 -2.12 10.44
CA SER A 209 12.37 -1.24 10.69
C SER A 209 11.47 -1.78 11.81
N MET A 210 10.62 -0.94 12.43
CA MET A 210 9.75 -1.40 13.54
C MET A 210 8.30 -0.88 13.53
N ASP A 211 7.99 0.20 12.82
CA ASP A 211 6.63 0.38 12.31
C ASP A 211 6.72 1.38 11.17
N MET A 212 6.06 1.07 10.06
CA MET A 212 5.97 1.90 8.86
C MET A 212 4.65 1.60 8.12
N SER A 213 4.01 2.56 7.46
CA SER A 213 2.84 2.25 6.61
C SER A 213 2.82 2.98 5.26
N ASN A 214 2.88 2.16 4.21
CA ASN A 214 2.91 2.37 2.77
C ASN A 214 4.27 2.86 2.19
N SER A 215 5.26 1.96 2.19
CA SER A 215 6.65 2.14 1.73
C SER A 215 6.89 1.58 0.31
N TYR A 216 7.56 2.32 -0.60
CA TYR A 216 7.68 1.94 -2.03
C TYR A 216 9.03 2.30 -2.72
N TYR A 217 10.25 2.00 -2.26
CA TYR A 217 10.85 0.68 -2.05
C TYR A 217 12.28 0.92 -1.47
N LYS A 218 12.90 -0.11 -0.88
CA LYS A 218 14.31 -0.14 -0.41
C LYS A 218 14.72 0.85 0.68
N SER A 219 13.77 1.31 1.49
CA SER A 219 14.10 2.12 2.66
C SER A 219 14.85 1.29 3.71
N GLU A 220 15.88 1.88 4.33
CA GLU A 220 16.71 1.21 5.36
C GLU A 220 16.95 2.12 6.56
N LEU A 221 17.14 1.52 7.75
CA LEU A 221 17.39 2.24 9.00
C LEU A 221 16.29 3.27 9.34
N CYS A 222 15.04 2.92 9.06
CA CYS A 222 13.90 3.81 9.28
C CYS A 222 13.06 3.34 10.47
N TYR A 223 12.55 4.29 11.25
CA TYR A 223 11.76 4.01 12.44
C TYR A 223 10.55 4.94 12.54
N GLU A 224 9.35 4.37 12.65
CA GLU A 224 8.11 5.13 12.86
C GLU A 224 7.87 6.15 11.73
N VAL A 225 7.81 5.67 10.50
CA VAL A 225 7.66 6.48 9.29
C VAL A 225 6.40 6.10 8.52
N MET A 226 5.67 7.07 7.96
CA MET A 226 4.44 6.79 7.21
C MET A 226 4.46 7.42 5.82
N SER A 227 3.93 6.70 4.82
CA SER A 227 3.75 7.11 3.43
C SER A 227 5.06 7.58 2.79
N GLU A 228 6.00 6.69 2.51
CA GLU A 228 7.36 7.05 2.09
C GLU A 228 7.85 6.35 0.82
N MET A 229 8.92 6.90 0.24
CA MET A 229 9.56 6.42 -0.98
C MET A 229 11.06 6.68 -0.90
N GLU A 230 11.88 5.64 -1.05
CA GLU A 230 13.35 5.69 -1.03
C GLU A 230 13.95 6.55 0.10
N LEU A 231 13.83 6.08 1.35
CA LEU A 231 14.41 6.75 2.52
C LEU A 231 15.61 6.01 3.10
N TYR A 232 16.53 6.75 3.72
CA TYR A 232 17.66 6.15 4.45
C TYR A 232 17.90 6.88 5.77
N ASN A 233 17.94 6.15 6.89
CA ASN A 233 18.17 6.73 8.22
C ASN A 233 17.16 7.84 8.58
N CYS A 234 15.86 7.55 8.43
CA CYS A 234 14.77 8.49 8.68
C CYS A 234 13.87 8.04 9.84
N ASN A 235 13.58 8.92 10.80
CA ASN A 235 12.87 8.57 12.02
C ASN A 235 11.74 9.55 12.35
N PHE A 236 10.59 9.05 12.80
CA PHE A 236 9.43 9.87 13.19
C PHE A 236 8.94 10.79 12.06
N CYS A 237 8.85 10.25 10.84
CA CYS A 237 8.59 11.03 9.63
C CYS A 237 7.23 10.72 8.98
N VAL A 238 6.66 11.68 8.26
CA VAL A 238 5.38 11.48 7.55
C VAL A 238 5.44 12.07 6.14
N THR A 239 5.10 11.28 5.13
CA THR A 239 5.03 11.73 3.73
C THR A 239 6.35 12.31 3.23
N CYS A 240 7.47 11.62 3.46
CA CYS A 240 8.79 12.03 3.00
C CYS A 240 9.27 11.14 1.84
N PHE A 241 9.86 11.75 0.81
CA PHE A 241 10.26 11.04 -0.42
C PHE A 241 11.72 11.35 -0.78
N TYR A 242 12.46 10.35 -1.27
CA TYR A 242 13.81 10.48 -1.83
C TYR A 242 14.78 11.24 -0.91
N SER A 243 14.84 10.87 0.36
CA SER A 243 15.51 11.67 1.39
C SER A 243 16.29 10.81 2.38
N ASN A 244 17.27 11.40 3.08
CA ASN A 244 18.05 10.69 4.10
C ASN A 244 18.35 11.55 5.33
N ASP A 245 18.68 10.92 6.45
CA ASP A 245 19.07 11.61 7.69
C ASP A 245 18.00 12.63 8.14
N LEU A 246 16.75 12.17 8.22
CA LEU A 246 15.60 12.96 8.68
C LEU A 246 15.15 12.52 10.08
N GLU A 247 14.85 13.47 10.96
CA GLU A 247 14.17 13.20 12.22
C GLU A 247 13.02 14.19 12.43
N TYR A 248 11.82 13.70 12.80
CA TYR A 248 10.65 14.55 13.05
C TYR A 248 10.21 15.41 11.86
N CYS A 249 10.33 14.89 10.64
CA CYS A 249 10.03 15.62 9.41
C CYS A 249 8.69 15.21 8.79
N ASP A 250 8.00 16.16 8.16
CA ASP A 250 6.72 15.87 7.50
C ASP A 250 6.59 16.65 6.18
N ASN A 251 6.24 15.97 5.09
CA ASN A 251 6.26 16.49 3.72
C ASN A 251 7.64 17.06 3.31
N VAL A 252 8.72 16.35 3.67
CA VAL A 252 10.09 16.73 3.30
C VAL A 252 10.59 15.82 2.18
N HIS A 253 10.95 16.41 1.05
CA HIS A 253 11.28 15.67 -0.17
C HIS A 253 12.65 16.02 -0.72
N ASN A 254 13.34 15.07 -1.37
CA ASN A 254 14.66 15.26 -2.00
C ASN A 254 15.69 15.96 -1.09
N SER A 255 15.67 15.67 0.20
CA SER A 255 16.37 16.44 1.24
C SER A 255 17.26 15.55 2.09
N HIS A 256 18.19 16.17 2.80
CA HIS A 256 18.99 15.44 3.79
C HIS A 256 19.30 16.27 5.05
N HIS A 257 19.64 15.59 6.14
CA HIS A 257 20.10 16.24 7.38
C HIS A 257 19.11 17.31 7.86
N CYS A 258 17.87 16.91 8.13
CA CYS A 258 16.81 17.81 8.59
C CYS A 258 16.19 17.31 9.90
N PHE A 259 16.01 18.23 10.85
CA PHE A 259 15.42 17.93 12.15
C PHE A 259 14.21 18.82 12.43
N GLY A 260 13.03 18.23 12.61
CA GLY A 260 11.81 18.97 12.92
C GLY A 260 11.38 19.90 11.79
N CYS A 261 11.56 19.49 10.52
CA CYS A 261 11.26 20.30 9.34
C CYS A 261 9.96 19.87 8.66
N PHE A 262 9.27 20.83 8.04
CA PHE A 262 7.93 20.64 7.48
C PHE A 262 7.86 21.26 6.08
N SER A 263 7.31 20.51 5.12
CA SER A 263 6.97 21.01 3.78
C SER A 263 8.14 21.62 3.00
N MET A 264 9.31 20.98 3.09
CA MET A 264 10.52 21.42 2.41
C MET A 264 10.87 20.51 1.23
N ASN A 265 11.56 21.07 0.24
CA ASN A 265 12.08 20.29 -0.89
C ASN A 265 13.50 20.76 -1.22
N HIS A 266 14.41 19.82 -1.48
CA HIS A 266 15.84 20.10 -1.67
C HIS A 266 16.48 20.86 -0.49
N ALA A 267 16.08 20.51 0.72
CA ALA A 267 16.64 21.06 1.95
C ALA A 267 17.86 20.25 2.41
N GLU A 268 18.78 20.93 3.07
CA GLU A 268 20.01 20.35 3.60
C GLU A 268 20.39 21.08 4.89
N TYR A 269 20.79 20.36 5.94
CA TYR A 269 21.25 20.93 7.21
C TYR A 269 20.27 21.95 7.82
N CYS A 270 19.00 21.57 7.93
CA CYS A 270 17.95 22.42 8.47
C CYS A 270 17.50 21.94 9.85
N ILE A 271 17.14 22.89 10.71
CA ILE A 271 16.49 22.62 11.99
C ILE A 271 15.28 23.56 12.10
N PHE A 272 14.08 23.01 12.27
CA PHE A 272 12.84 23.81 12.36
C PHE A 272 12.62 24.75 11.15
N ASN A 273 12.85 24.24 9.95
CA ASN A 273 12.83 24.95 8.66
C ASN A 273 13.91 26.02 8.45
N GLU A 274 14.82 26.21 9.41
CA GLU A 274 15.90 27.18 9.30
C GLU A 274 17.21 26.49 8.90
N LYS A 275 17.90 27.04 7.89
CA LYS A 275 19.20 26.53 7.42
C LYS A 275 20.29 26.84 8.45
N VAL A 276 21.03 25.81 8.85
CA VAL A 276 22.22 25.94 9.70
C VAL A 276 23.45 26.17 8.82
N GLY A 277 24.38 27.00 9.30
CA GLY A 277 25.50 27.51 8.50
C GLY A 277 26.58 26.47 8.20
N SER A 278 26.66 25.39 8.98
CA SER A 278 27.62 24.30 8.78
C SER A 278 27.11 22.96 9.32
N GLU A 279 27.64 21.87 8.80
CA GLU A 279 27.36 20.49 9.24
C GLU A 279 27.75 20.29 10.72
N GLU A 280 28.95 20.69 11.13
CA GLU A 280 29.40 20.58 12.54
C GLU A 280 28.47 21.32 13.51
N GLU A 281 27.97 22.49 13.10
CA GLU A 281 27.02 23.25 13.91
C GLU A 281 25.65 22.56 13.94
N TRP A 282 25.20 22.01 12.82
CA TRP A 282 23.97 21.25 12.74
C TRP A 282 24.01 20.01 13.65
N GLU A 283 25.06 19.20 13.55
CA GLU A 283 25.25 18.00 14.37
C GLU A 283 25.26 18.34 15.85
N LYS A 284 25.97 19.41 16.24
CA LYS A 284 26.02 19.88 17.62
C LYS A 284 24.64 20.31 18.11
N GLN A 285 23.93 21.15 17.35
CA GLN A 285 22.61 21.64 17.75
C GLN A 285 21.61 20.48 17.84
N VAL A 286 21.59 19.56 16.88
CA VAL A 286 20.72 18.39 16.90
C VAL A 286 21.05 17.49 18.09
N ALA A 287 22.33 17.25 18.40
CA ALA A 287 22.72 16.47 19.57
C ALA A 287 22.22 17.10 20.88
N GLU A 288 22.37 18.42 21.04
CA GLU A 288 21.87 19.17 22.21
C GLU A 288 20.34 19.08 22.32
N ILE A 289 19.62 19.25 21.20
CA ILE A 289 18.16 19.12 21.14
C ILE A 289 17.72 17.71 21.55
N LYS A 290 18.34 16.67 20.97
CA LYS A 290 18.02 15.26 21.25
C LYS A 290 18.30 14.90 22.71
N GLU A 291 19.39 15.39 23.29
CA GLU A 291 19.69 15.17 24.71
C GLU A 291 18.60 15.77 25.60
N GLN A 292 18.16 17.00 25.29
CA GLN A 292 17.11 17.66 26.04
C GLN A 292 15.75 16.96 25.88
N MET A 293 15.36 16.60 24.65
CA MET A 293 14.14 15.84 24.39
C MET A 293 14.12 14.50 25.13
N LYS A 294 15.26 13.81 25.25
CA LYS A 294 15.38 12.57 26.04
C LYS A 294 15.19 12.81 27.53
N LYS A 295 15.76 13.89 28.09
CA LYS A 295 15.57 14.28 29.49
C LYS A 295 14.10 14.60 29.80
N ASP A 296 13.41 15.22 28.85
CA ASP A 296 12.03 15.63 28.99
C ASP A 296 11.03 14.52 28.64
N GLY A 297 11.49 13.36 28.14
CA GLY A 297 10.64 12.24 27.74
C GLY A 297 9.89 12.46 26.42
N GLU A 298 10.31 13.44 25.64
CA GLU A 298 9.73 13.84 24.35
C GLU A 298 10.34 13.08 23.16
N TYR A 299 11.59 12.64 23.27
CA TYR A 299 12.24 11.91 22.20
C TYR A 299 11.54 10.55 21.96
N GLY A 300 11.26 10.23 20.71
CA GLY A 300 10.41 9.11 20.30
C GLY A 300 8.91 9.38 20.23
N ARG A 301 8.41 10.54 20.68
CA ARG A 301 6.98 10.85 20.67
C ARG A 301 6.52 11.46 19.35
N HIS A 302 5.41 10.97 18.82
CA HIS A 302 4.79 11.51 17.61
C HIS A 302 4.16 12.88 17.80
N LEU A 303 4.18 13.68 16.74
CA LEU A 303 3.37 14.88 16.66
C LEU A 303 1.90 14.48 16.52
N PRO A 304 0.97 15.22 17.15
CA PRO A 304 -0.44 14.91 17.03
C PRO A 304 -0.88 14.96 15.56
N SER A 305 -1.81 14.09 15.18
CA SER A 305 -2.41 14.14 13.86
C SER A 305 -3.07 15.50 13.63
N THR A 306 -2.92 16.00 12.42
CA THR A 306 -3.64 17.20 11.94
C THR A 306 -5.02 16.87 11.37
N TYR A 307 -5.26 15.59 11.08
CA TYR A 307 -6.53 15.09 10.59
C TYR A 307 -7.35 14.62 11.77
N LYS A 308 -8.64 14.93 11.74
CA LYS A 308 -9.55 14.32 12.70
C LYS A 308 -9.64 12.83 12.43
N TYR A 309 -9.90 12.08 13.48
CA TYR A 309 -10.01 10.63 13.41
C TYR A 309 -11.05 10.19 12.37
N GLU A 310 -12.23 10.80 12.43
CA GLU A 310 -13.38 10.54 11.55
C GLU A 310 -13.13 10.90 10.08
N ASP A 311 -12.16 11.78 9.81
CA ASP A 311 -11.79 12.23 8.46
C ASP A 311 -10.65 11.39 7.88
N SER A 312 -10.23 10.33 8.58
CA SER A 312 -9.10 9.48 8.20
C SER A 312 -9.52 8.02 7.99
N ASN A 313 -8.68 7.27 7.28
CA ASN A 313 -8.84 5.82 7.13
C ASN A 313 -8.74 5.06 8.46
N ALA A 314 -8.31 5.71 9.55
CA ALA A 314 -8.22 5.06 10.86
C ALA A 314 -9.56 4.46 11.30
N THR A 315 -10.69 5.07 10.94
CA THR A 315 -12.03 4.52 11.24
C THR A 315 -12.33 3.18 10.58
N LEU A 316 -11.66 2.86 9.47
CA LEU A 316 -11.82 1.58 8.76
C LEU A 316 -11.10 0.44 9.48
N PHE A 317 -10.00 0.75 10.17
CA PHE A 317 -9.16 -0.24 10.86
C PHE A 317 -9.44 -0.31 12.36
N TRP A 318 -9.79 0.83 12.97
CA TRP A 318 -10.07 1.00 14.38
C TRP A 318 -11.45 1.65 14.55
N PRO A 319 -12.52 0.88 14.81
CA PRO A 319 -13.88 1.43 14.86
C PRO A 319 -14.15 2.30 16.12
N GLU A 320 -13.32 2.23 17.16
CA GLU A 320 -13.38 3.13 18.33
C GLU A 320 -12.04 3.83 18.55
N PRO A 321 -12.01 5.17 18.76
CA PRO A 321 -10.78 5.85 19.13
C PRO A 321 -10.32 5.32 20.48
N THR A 322 -9.11 4.75 20.54
CA THR A 322 -8.54 4.26 21.80
C THR A 322 -8.52 5.40 22.81
N PRO A 323 -9.18 5.26 23.98
CA PRO A 323 -9.22 6.33 24.98
C PRO A 323 -7.80 6.77 25.35
N GLY A 324 -7.50 8.07 25.16
CA GLY A 324 -6.20 8.68 25.49
C GLY A 324 -5.27 8.99 24.30
N LEU A 325 -5.58 8.58 23.07
CA LEU A 325 -4.76 8.94 21.88
C LEU A 325 -4.97 10.38 21.38
N ASN A 326 -6.11 11.01 21.71
CA ASN A 326 -6.47 12.37 21.27
C ASN A 326 -6.31 13.44 22.37
N GLU A 327 -5.67 13.13 23.50
CA GLU A 327 -5.58 14.04 24.65
C GLU A 327 -4.27 14.86 24.73
N TYR A 328 -3.53 15.01 23.63
CA TYR A 328 -2.26 15.76 23.61
C TYR A 328 -2.28 16.97 22.68
#